data_AF-A0AAV6YNU4-F1
#
_entry.id   AF-A0AAV6YNU4-F1
#
_cell.length_a   1.000
_cell.length_b   1.000
_cell.length_c   1.000
_cell.angle_alpha   90.00
_cell.angle_beta   90.00
_cell.angle_gamma   90.00
#
_symmetry.space_group_name_H-M   'P 1'
#
loop_
_entity.id
_entity.type
_entity.pdbx_description
1 polymer ?
#
loop_
_entity_poly.entity_id
_entity_poly.type
_entity_poly.pdbx_seq_one_letter_code
_entity_poly.pdbx_strand_id
1 'polypeptide(L)'
;MGMLASVYTDDEERGNAMGIALGGLAMGVLVGPPFGSILYEFVGKTAPFLVLAVLVLFDGALQLFILQPSRVQPESQTGTSLFTLLRDPYIIIAA
;
A
#
# COMPACT_ATOMS: atom_id res chain seq x y z
N MET A 1 -2.99 3.65 -1.82
CA MET A 1 -4.27 4.39 -1.91
C MET A 1 -4.32 5.38 -3.05
N GLY A 2 -3.37 6.33 -3.15
CA GLY A 2 -3.34 7.30 -4.25
C GLY A 2 -3.38 6.66 -5.65
N MET A 3 -2.62 5.58 -5.87
CA MET A 3 -2.63 4.87 -7.16
C MET A 3 -3.95 4.19 -7.51
N LEU A 4 -4.71 3.69 -6.52
CA LEU A 4 -6.03 3.09 -6.78
C LEU A 4 -7.06 4.19 -7.04
N ALA A 5 -7.03 5.27 -6.27
CA ALA A 5 -7.91 6.42 -6.44
C ALA A 5 -7.70 7.13 -7.79
N SER A 6 -6.46 7.14 -8.33
CA SER A 6 -6.18 7.74 -9.64
C SER A 6 -6.57 6.83 -10.82
N VAL A 7 -6.70 5.52 -10.60
CA VAL A 7 -7.08 4.55 -11.65
C VAL A 7 -8.60 4.34 -11.68
N TYR A 8 -9.25 4.26 -10.53
CA TYR A 8 -10.70 4.08 -10.40
C TYR A 8 -11.38 5.42 -10.12
N THR A 9 -11.95 6.03 -11.16
CA THR A 9 -12.66 7.32 -11.07
C THR A 9 -14.08 7.18 -10.56
N ASP A 10 -14.70 6.02 -10.74
CA ASP A 10 -16.03 5.73 -10.21
C ASP A 10 -15.96 5.43 -8.70
N ASP A 11 -16.88 6.02 -7.93
CA ASP A 11 -16.87 5.94 -6.48
C ASP A 11 -17.16 4.53 -5.95
N GLU A 12 -18.01 3.77 -6.65
CA GLU A 12 -18.38 2.40 -6.26
C GLU A 12 -17.23 1.43 -6.58
N GLU A 13 -16.66 1.52 -7.77
CA GLU A 13 -15.50 0.70 -8.16
C GLU A 13 -14.27 1.00 -7.29
N ARG A 14 -14.03 2.28 -6.97
CA ARG A 14 -12.95 2.71 -6.09
C ARG A 14 -13.13 2.14 -4.68
N GLY A 15 -14.35 2.19 -4.14
CA GLY A 15 -14.69 1.61 -2.84
C GLY A 15 -14.39 0.12 -2.78
N ASN A 16 -14.78 -0.63 -3.82
CA ASN A 16 -14.49 -2.06 -3.91
C ASN A 16 -12.98 -2.35 -3.99
N ALA A 17 -12.25 -1.64 -4.86
CA ALA A 17 -10.81 -1.81 -5.01
C ALA A 17 -10.04 -1.48 -3.72
N MET A 18 -10.42 -0.40 -3.03
CA MET A 18 -9.88 -0.07 -1.72
C MET A 18 -10.24 -1.11 -0.67
N GLY A 19 -11.46 -1.66 -0.69
CA GLY A 19 -11.91 -2.73 0.20
C GLY A 19 -11.05 -3.98 0.08
N ILE A 20 -10.72 -4.40 -1.14
CA ILE A 20 -9.82 -5.54 -1.39
C ILE A 20 -8.41 -5.24 -0.86
N ALA A 21 -7.87 -4.05 -1.15
CA ALA A 21 -6.54 -3.66 -0.70
C ALA A 21 -6.43 -3.58 0.84
N LEU A 22 -7.42 -2.97 1.50
CA LEU A 22 -7.50 -2.87 2.95
C LEU A 22 -7.74 -4.22 3.62
N GLY A 23 -8.60 -5.05 3.02
CA GLY A 23 -8.84 -6.42 3.48
C GLY A 23 -7.56 -7.26 3.45
N GLY A 24 -6.79 -7.17 2.37
CA GLY A 24 -5.46 -7.80 2.26
C GLY A 24 -4.49 -7.34 3.34
N LEU A 25 -4.44 -6.02 3.61
CA LEU A 25 -3.61 -5.45 4.67
C LEU A 25 -4.03 -5.98 6.05
N ALA A 26 -5.33 -5.99 6.35
CA ALA A 26 -5.85 -6.49 7.62
C ALA A 26 -5.53 -7.97 7.82
N MET A 27 -5.66 -8.80 6.77
CA MET A 27 -5.24 -10.20 6.80
C MET A 27 -3.75 -10.34 7.08
N GLY A 28 -2.91 -9.52 6.45
CA GLY A 28 -1.46 -9.51 6.70
C GLY A 28 -1.11 -9.18 8.16
N VAL A 29 -1.79 -8.19 8.75
CA VAL A 29 -1.61 -7.82 10.17
C VAL A 29 -2.05 -8.95 11.10
N LEU A 30 -3.12 -9.68 10.76
CA LEU A 30 -3.62 -10.79 11.56
C LEU A 30 -2.71 -12.02 11.51
N VAL A 31 -2.26 -12.39 10.31
CA VAL A 31 -1.49 -13.63 10.07
C VAL A 31 0.01 -13.44 10.30
N GLY A 32 0.52 -12.21 10.14
CA GLY A 32 1.93 -11.87 10.28
C GLY A 32 2.55 -12.27 11.62
N PRO A 33 2.00 -11.85 12.78
CA PRO A 33 2.56 -12.18 14.08
C PRO A 33 2.57 -13.69 14.39
N PRO A 34 1.49 -14.46 14.18
CA PRO A 34 1.53 -15.91 14.35
C PRO A 34 2.57 -16.59 13.44
N PHE A 35 2.60 -16.22 12.15
CA PHE A 35 3.55 -16.78 11.19
C PHE A 35 5.01 -16.49 11.57
N GLY A 36 5.32 -15.22 11.87
CA GLY A 36 6.66 -14.81 12.29
C GLY A 36 7.08 -15.47 13.61
N SER A 37 6.16 -15.66 14.55
CA SER A 37 6.44 -16.31 15.84
C SER A 37 6.76 -17.79 15.68
N ILE A 38 6.00 -18.52 14.86
CA ILE A 38 6.26 -19.93 14.55
C ILE A 38 7.61 -20.09 13.84
N LEU A 39 7.90 -19.25 12.83
CA LEU A 39 9.21 -19.30 12.16
C LEU A 39 10.36 -19.01 13.11
N TYR A 40 10.20 -18.03 13.99
CA TYR A 40 11.20 -17.67 14.99
C TYR A 40 11.49 -18.84 15.93
N GLU A 41 10.46 -19.51 16.44
CA GLU A 41 10.58 -20.59 17.44
C GLU A 41 11.12 -21.90 16.84
N PHE A 42 10.62 -22.29 15.66
CA PHE A 42 10.91 -23.61 15.10
C PHE A 42 12.06 -23.64 14.08
N VAL A 43 12.31 -22.54 13.38
CA VAL A 43 13.34 -22.46 12.32
C VAL A 43 14.52 -21.62 12.77
N GLY A 44 14.27 -20.59 13.58
CA GLY A 44 15.27 -19.77 14.23
C GLY A 44 15.07 -18.27 14.00
N LYS A 45 15.83 -17.48 14.76
CA LYS A 45 15.62 -16.03 14.90
C LYS A 45 15.71 -15.25 13.60
N THR A 46 16.54 -15.70 12.66
CA THR A 46 16.77 -15.04 11.37
C THR A 46 15.74 -15.42 10.31
N ALA A 47 14.99 -16.51 10.50
CA ALA A 47 14.10 -17.06 9.49
C ALA A 47 12.95 -16.11 9.08
N PRO A 48 12.24 -15.43 10.01
CA PRO A 48 11.19 -14.49 9.62
C PRO A 48 11.71 -13.37 8.70
N PHE A 49 12.90 -12.84 8.98
CA PHE A 49 13.50 -11.75 8.21
C PHE A 49 13.92 -12.19 6.81
N LEU A 50 14.50 -13.38 6.66
CA LEU A 50 14.88 -13.90 5.35
C LEU A 50 13.66 -14.17 4.47
N VAL A 51 12.58 -14.70 5.05
CA VAL A 51 11.32 -14.91 4.31
C VAL A 51 10.73 -13.57 3.86
N LEU A 52 10.69 -12.57 4.75
CA LEU A 52 10.25 -11.23 4.38
C LEU A 52 11.12 -10.60 3.28
N ALA A 53 12.45 -10.76 3.36
CA ALA A 53 13.37 -10.24 2.34
C ALA A 53 13.10 -10.87 0.95
N VAL A 54 12.91 -12.19 0.90
CA VAL A 54 12.59 -12.88 -0.36
C VAL A 54 11.23 -12.46 -0.90
N LEU A 55 10.22 -12.34 -0.03
CA LEU A 55 8.87 -11.90 -0.43
C LEU A 55 8.89 -10.47 -1.00
N VAL A 56 9.58 -9.54 -0.34
CA VAL A 56 9.69 -8.14 -0.80
C VAL A 56 10.50 -8.05 -2.10
N LEU A 57 11.58 -8.81 -2.25
CA LEU A 57 12.34 -8.84 -3.50
C LEU A 57 11.50 -9.39 -4.65
N PHE A 58 10.72 -10.45 -4.41
CA PHE A 58 9.84 -11.02 -5.40
C PHE A 58 8.71 -10.05 -5.79
N ASP A 59 8.04 -9.44 -4.81
CA ASP A 59 7.00 -8.43 -5.05
C ASP A 59 7.56 -7.21 -5.81
N GLY A 60 8.73 -6.71 -5.41
CA GLY A 60 9.41 -5.62 -6.12
C GLY A 60 9.78 -5.99 -7.56
N ALA A 61 10.23 -7.21 -7.81
CA ALA A 61 10.48 -7.69 -9.16
C ALA A 61 9.19 -7.75 -9.99
N LEU A 62 8.12 -8.32 -9.44
CA LEU A 62 6.80 -8.35 -10.09
C LEU A 62 6.30 -6.94 -10.40
N GLN A 63 6.42 -6.02 -9.44
CA GLN A 63 6.09 -4.61 -9.64
C GLN A 63 6.88 -4.01 -10.80
N LEU A 64 8.20 -4.24 -10.90
CA LEU A 64 9.01 -3.75 -12.02
C LEU A 64 8.60 -4.34 -13.38
N PHE A 65 8.18 -5.61 -13.43
CA PHE A 65 7.73 -6.25 -14.68
C PHE A 65 6.31 -5.85 -15.09
N ILE A 66 5.40 -5.64 -14.11
CA ILE A 66 3.98 -5.39 -14.34
C ILE A 66 3.69 -3.89 -14.49
N LEU A 67 4.31 -3.04 -13.67
CA LEU A 67 4.21 -1.59 -13.78
C LEU A 67 5.00 -1.15 -15.02
N GLN A 68 4.40 -1.32 -16.19
CA GLN A 68 4.85 -0.61 -17.37
C GLN A 68 4.79 0.90 -17.07
N PRO A 69 5.76 1.70 -17.54
CA PRO A 69 5.71 3.16 -17.48
C PRO A 69 4.68 3.68 -18.50
N SER A 70 3.42 3.26 -18.35
CA SER A 70 2.35 3.62 -19.26
C SER A 70 1.60 4.81 -18.67
N ARG A 71 1.89 5.96 -19.30
CA ARG A 71 1.34 7.30 -19.06
C ARG A 71 1.90 8.01 -17.83
N VAL A 72 3.10 8.57 -18.02
CA VAL A 72 3.42 9.89 -17.48
C VAL A 72 2.39 10.87 -18.07
N GLN A 73 1.22 10.95 -17.47
CA GLN A 73 0.37 12.12 -17.65
C GLN A 73 1.16 13.26 -17.02
N PRO A 74 1.53 14.32 -17.77
CA PRO A 74 2.09 15.50 -17.15
C PRO A 74 1.08 15.95 -16.10
N GLU A 75 1.49 15.93 -14.84
CA GLU A 75 0.69 16.36 -13.70
C GLU A 75 0.36 17.84 -13.91
N SER A 76 -0.74 18.12 -14.62
CA SER A 76 -1.15 19.48 -14.97
C SER A 76 -1.79 20.22 -13.79
N GLN A 77 -1.86 19.55 -12.64
CA GLN A 77 -2.36 20.11 -11.40
C GLN A 77 -1.17 20.30 -10.49
N THR A 78 -0.67 21.53 -10.39
CA THR A 78 0.17 21.92 -9.26
C THR A 78 -0.60 21.61 -7.99
N GLY A 79 -0.28 20.49 -7.33
CA GLY A 79 -0.94 20.09 -6.10
C GLY A 79 -0.92 21.23 -5.08
N THR A 80 -2.04 21.43 -4.38
CA THR A 80 -2.13 22.42 -3.31
C THR A 80 -1.01 22.18 -2.30
N SER A 81 -0.28 23.22 -1.91
CA SER A 81 0.83 23.11 -0.96
C SER A 81 0.41 22.37 0.31
N LEU A 82 1.23 21.41 0.77
CA LEU A 82 0.97 20.62 1.98
C LEU A 82 0.72 21.51 3.21
N PHE A 83 1.41 22.66 3.29
CA PHE A 83 1.19 23.65 4.35
C PHE A 83 -0.18 24.33 4.27
N THR A 84 -0.74 24.48 3.07
CA THR A 84 -2.08 25.02 2.87
C THR A 84 -3.14 24.00 3.26
N LEU A 85 -2.97 22.73 2.87
CA LEU A 85 -3.85 21.63 3.29
C LEU A 85 -3.84 21.42 4.82
N LEU A 86 -2.67 21.46 5.44
CA LEU A 86 -2.53 21.36 6.90
C LEU A 86 -3.15 22.53 7.67
N ARG A 87 -3.33 23.69 7.02
CA ARG A 87 -3.98 24.86 7.60
C ARG A 87 -5.47 24.95 7.25
N ASP A 88 -5.98 24.02 6.44
CA ASP A 88 -7.38 24.00 6.08
C ASP A 88 -8.21 23.52 7.29
N PRO A 89 -9.09 24.38 7.85
CA PRO A 89 -9.88 24.03 9.01
C PRO A 89 -10.84 22.87 8.74
N TYR A 90 -11.30 22.66 7.50
CA TYR A 90 -12.15 21.51 7.18
C TYR A 90 -11.38 20.20 7.19
N ILE A 91 -10.11 20.21 6.77
CA ILE A 91 -9.25 19.02 6.83
C ILE A 91 -8.89 18.71 8.29
N ILE A 92 -8.59 19.72 9.09
CA ILE A 92 -8.27 19.55 10.53
C ILE A 92 -9.46 18.96 11.29
N ILE A 93 -10.69 19.29 10.91
CA ILE A 93 -11.90 18.78 11.59
C ILE A 93 -12.28 17.37 11.10
N ALA A 94 -11.96 17.02 9.86
CA ALA A 94 -12.34 15.74 9.24
C ALA A 94 -11.28 14.62 9.36
N ALA A 95 -10.01 14.98 9.63
CA ALA A 95 -8.90 14.05 9.86
C ALA A 95 -8.85 13.56 11.32
#